data_AF-A0AAD2H9J6-F1
#
_entry.id   AF-A0AAD2H9J6-F1
#
_cell.length_a   1.000
_cell.length_b   1.000
_cell.length_c   1.000
_cell.angle_alpha   90.00
_cell.angle_beta   90.00
_cell.angle_gamma   90.00
#
_symmetry.space_group_name_H-M   'P 1'
#
loop_
_entity.id
_entity.type
_entity.pdbx_description
1 polymer ?
#
loop_
_entity_poly.entity_id
_entity_poly.type
_entity_poly.pdbx_seq_one_letter_code
_entity_poly.pdbx_strand_id
1 'polypeptide(L)'
;METISRLRVLLMRAFAGEGGEEVMDELMAHKTCLLNLFEVGGRSAAEQKELEGGKTTLPSGHTLSVNADFTRQALFVSQQLEVSERYIAGILHALTVSSPHLHTQPVQCVEGAIDEYHLRRRHLADSLVYLLQATEAVSRGEAEGNIIFQRAAEFVYFDLFSTEGGLAPKIIKELQNLGVLVAKAEAAKKNARTGTIPPTGQTGVVPALGATVFQGHSESLQYERRQLGATLPLLARLGLLSSADVEAIVQWLWTQWTQNTNPIRNGLDWPPKWWHG
;
A
#
# COMPACT_ATOMS: atom_id res chain seq x y z
N MET A 1 -11.39 -4.79 12.71
CA MET A 1 -10.11 -4.42 12.06
C MET A 1 -9.81 -3.01 12.52
N GLU A 2 -8.75 -2.82 13.30
CA GLU A 2 -8.27 -1.48 13.59
C GLU A 2 -7.77 -0.87 12.29
N THR A 3 -8.29 0.30 11.97
CA THR A 3 -7.98 1.00 10.73
C THR A 3 -6.75 1.85 10.96
N ILE A 4 -5.69 1.59 10.20
CA ILE A 4 -4.44 2.38 10.16
C ILE A 4 -4.66 3.90 9.96
N SER A 5 -5.87 4.32 9.57
CA SER A 5 -6.32 5.71 9.56
C SER A 5 -6.18 6.39 10.93
N ARG A 6 -6.48 5.68 12.04
CA ARG A 6 -6.37 6.24 13.40
C ARG A 6 -4.92 6.55 13.73
N LEU A 7 -4.00 5.62 13.48
CA LEU A 7 -2.57 5.85 13.63
C LEU A 7 -2.12 7.10 12.87
N ARG A 8 -2.47 7.21 11.58
CA ARG A 8 -2.12 8.38 10.77
C ARG A 8 -2.58 9.70 11.39
N VAL A 9 -3.83 9.74 11.86
CA VAL A 9 -4.39 10.96 12.48
C VAL A 9 -3.70 11.28 13.80
N LEU A 10 -3.44 10.26 14.64
CA LEU A 10 -2.73 10.44 15.91
C LEU A 10 -1.30 10.94 15.70
N LEU A 11 -0.56 10.38 14.74
CA LEU A 11 0.79 10.85 14.38
C LEU A 11 0.76 12.31 13.91
N MET A 12 -0.15 12.65 13.00
CA MET A 12 -0.29 14.01 12.49
C MET A 12 -0.58 15.03 13.60
N ARG A 13 -1.49 14.70 14.53
CA ARG A 13 -1.85 15.57 15.66
C ARG A 13 -0.72 15.69 16.65
N ALA A 14 -0.12 14.57 17.06
CA ALA A 14 0.98 14.57 18.02
C ALA A 14 2.19 15.34 17.50
N PHE A 15 2.49 15.24 16.20
CA PHE A 15 3.59 15.99 15.60
C PHE A 15 3.27 17.47 15.34
N ALA A 16 1.99 17.85 15.34
CA ALA A 16 1.55 19.24 15.40
C ALA A 16 1.53 19.82 16.83
N GLY A 17 1.90 19.02 17.84
CA GLY A 17 1.89 19.43 19.25
C GLY A 17 0.53 19.23 19.94
N GLU A 18 -0.41 18.52 19.32
CA GLU A 18 -1.73 18.24 19.86
C GLU A 18 -1.83 16.81 20.42
N GLY A 19 -1.65 16.67 21.73
CA GLY A 19 -1.83 15.40 22.44
C GLY A 19 -0.76 14.36 22.11
N GLY A 20 -1.15 13.08 22.19
CA GLY A 20 -0.32 11.95 21.75
C GLY A 20 -0.04 10.87 22.81
N GLU A 21 -0.81 10.86 23.89
CA GLU A 21 -0.78 9.81 24.91
C GLU A 21 -1.01 8.40 24.31
N GLU A 22 -1.89 8.30 23.30
CA GLU A 22 -2.28 7.03 22.67
C GLU A 22 -1.38 6.62 21.48
N VAL A 23 -0.44 7.47 21.05
CA VAL A 23 0.33 7.24 19.80
C VAL A 23 1.15 5.96 19.89
N MET A 24 1.78 5.69 21.03
CA MET A 24 2.63 4.52 21.19
C MET A 24 1.83 3.22 21.24
N ASP A 25 0.69 3.22 21.92
CA ASP A 25 -0.20 2.06 21.97
C ASP A 25 -0.68 1.70 20.56
N GLU A 26 -1.08 2.72 19.79
CA GLU A 26 -1.52 2.56 18.40
C GLU A 26 -0.36 2.12 17.47
N LEU A 27 0.86 2.63 17.68
CA LEU A 27 2.05 2.19 16.95
C LEU A 27 2.35 0.71 17.19
N MET A 28 2.29 0.28 18.45
CA MET A 28 2.51 -1.12 18.81
C MET A 28 1.43 -2.04 18.25
N ALA A 29 0.16 -1.61 18.28
CA ALA A 29 -0.95 -2.34 17.66
C ALA A 29 -0.76 -2.53 16.15
N HIS A 30 -0.17 -1.53 15.47
CA HIS A 30 0.06 -1.55 14.03
C HIS A 30 1.50 -1.89 13.59
N LYS A 31 2.38 -2.31 14.50
CA LYS A 31 3.78 -2.65 14.20
C LYS A 31 3.90 -3.66 13.06
N THR A 32 3.12 -4.74 13.11
CA THR A 32 3.14 -5.78 12.07
C THR A 32 2.69 -5.23 10.71
N CYS A 33 1.70 -4.33 10.68
CA CYS A 33 1.26 -3.69 9.43
C CYS A 33 2.37 -2.83 8.82
N LEU A 34 3.09 -2.06 9.65
CA LEU A 34 4.22 -1.24 9.21
C LEU A 34 5.38 -2.11 8.68
N LEU A 35 5.70 -3.20 9.37
CA LEU A 35 6.77 -4.13 8.97
C LEU A 35 6.45 -4.91 7.69
N ASN A 36 5.18 -5.26 7.47
CA ASN A 36 4.75 -6.01 6.29
C ASN A 36 4.61 -5.13 5.05
N LEU A 37 4.45 -3.81 5.21
CA LEU A 37 4.39 -2.81 4.15
C LEU A 37 3.64 -3.29 2.89
N PHE A 38 2.32 -3.09 2.87
CA PHE A 38 1.44 -3.48 1.75
C PHE A 38 1.31 -4.99 1.49
N GLU A 39 2.09 -5.84 2.16
CA GLU A 39 1.98 -7.29 2.03
C GLU A 39 0.71 -7.80 2.73
N VAL A 40 -0.29 -8.12 1.92
CA VAL A 40 -1.60 -8.65 2.34
C VAL A 40 -1.90 -10.04 1.76
N GLY A 41 -0.88 -10.66 1.14
CA GLY A 41 -0.99 -11.94 0.44
C GLY A 41 -1.52 -11.80 -0.99
N GLY A 42 -1.11 -12.73 -1.85
CA GLY A 42 -1.64 -12.88 -3.21
C GLY A 42 -2.90 -13.73 -3.24
N ARG A 43 -3.50 -13.84 -4.43
CA ARG A 43 -4.64 -14.72 -4.66
C ARG A 43 -4.32 -16.18 -4.37
N SER A 44 -5.29 -16.91 -3.82
CA SER A 44 -5.09 -18.31 -3.42
C SER A 44 -6.30 -19.18 -3.79
N ALA A 45 -6.05 -20.29 -4.48
CA ALA A 45 -7.08 -21.27 -4.80
C ALA A 45 -7.73 -21.88 -3.53
N ALA A 46 -6.99 -21.93 -2.42
CA ALA A 46 -7.53 -22.39 -1.15
C ALA A 46 -8.51 -21.36 -0.55
N GLU A 47 -8.15 -20.08 -0.57
CA GLU A 47 -9.01 -19.00 -0.08
C GLU A 47 -10.25 -18.83 -0.95
N GLN A 48 -10.09 -18.93 -2.27
CA GLN A 48 -11.20 -18.93 -3.22
C GLN A 48 -12.20 -20.04 -2.92
N LYS A 49 -11.73 -21.29 -2.73
CA LYS A 49 -12.60 -22.44 -2.40
C LYS A 49 -13.30 -22.27 -1.05
N GLU A 50 -12.61 -21.72 -0.05
CA GLU A 50 -13.21 -21.42 1.24
C GLU A 50 -14.40 -20.47 1.06
N LEU A 51 -14.17 -19.37 0.34
CA LEU A 51 -15.15 -18.32 0.10
C LEU A 51 -16.34 -18.78 -0.75
N GLU A 52 -16.09 -19.63 -1.75
CA GLU A 52 -17.13 -20.32 -2.55
C GLU A 52 -17.93 -21.32 -1.71
N GLY A 53 -17.34 -21.89 -0.65
CA GLY A 53 -18.01 -22.73 0.34
C GLY A 53 -18.94 -21.97 1.29
N GLY A 54 -19.07 -20.65 1.15
CA GLY A 54 -20.00 -19.82 1.93
C GLY A 54 -19.48 -19.42 3.32
N LYS A 55 -18.20 -19.67 3.61
CA LYS A 55 -17.54 -19.22 4.85
C LYS A 55 -16.17 -18.67 4.52
N THR A 56 -15.68 -17.72 5.30
CA THR A 56 -14.29 -17.25 5.15
C THR A 56 -13.74 -16.81 6.49
N THR A 57 -12.48 -17.12 6.73
CA THR A 57 -11.76 -16.65 7.91
C THR A 57 -11.18 -15.27 7.62
N LEU A 58 -11.65 -14.26 8.34
CA LEU A 58 -11.14 -12.91 8.22
C LEU A 58 -9.71 -12.81 8.77
N PRO A 59 -8.91 -11.82 8.35
CA PRO A 59 -7.58 -11.59 8.90
C PRO A 59 -7.55 -11.38 10.44
N SER A 60 -8.68 -11.03 11.05
CA SER A 60 -8.82 -10.93 12.50
C SER A 60 -8.99 -12.30 13.20
N GLY A 61 -9.00 -13.40 12.46
CA GLY A 61 -9.22 -14.76 12.96
C GLY A 61 -10.70 -15.16 13.13
N HIS A 62 -11.65 -14.26 12.89
CA HIS A 62 -13.07 -14.58 12.98
C HIS A 62 -13.59 -15.19 11.68
N THR A 63 -14.44 -16.22 11.80
CA THR A 63 -15.13 -16.80 10.64
C THR A 63 -16.39 -16.01 10.31
N LEU A 64 -16.51 -15.60 9.05
CA LEU A 64 -17.68 -14.92 8.48
C LEU A 64 -18.45 -15.88 7.57
N SER A 65 -19.76 -15.98 7.76
CA SER A 65 -20.65 -16.64 6.80
C SER A 65 -21.00 -15.65 5.69
N VAL A 66 -20.84 -16.05 4.43
CA VAL A 66 -21.02 -15.18 3.27
C VAL A 66 -22.07 -15.75 2.31
N ASN A 67 -22.80 -14.86 1.64
CA ASN A 67 -23.76 -15.25 0.61
C ASN A 67 -23.10 -15.23 -0.79
N ALA A 68 -23.81 -15.77 -1.79
CA ALA A 68 -23.27 -15.90 -3.15
C ALA A 68 -22.86 -14.56 -3.79
N ASP A 69 -23.60 -13.47 -3.52
CA ASP A 69 -23.29 -12.16 -4.07
C ASP A 69 -22.04 -11.54 -3.43
N PHE A 70 -21.89 -11.66 -2.12
CA PHE A 70 -20.68 -11.28 -1.40
C PHE A 70 -19.48 -12.06 -1.94
N THR A 71 -19.63 -13.38 -2.13
CA THR A 71 -18.58 -14.23 -2.69
C THR A 71 -18.13 -13.73 -4.06
N ARG A 72 -19.08 -13.48 -4.97
CA ARG A 72 -18.77 -12.96 -6.31
C ARG A 72 -18.07 -11.62 -6.28
N GLN A 73 -18.51 -10.70 -5.41
CA GLN A 73 -17.89 -9.38 -5.26
C GLN A 73 -16.46 -9.49 -4.72
N ALA A 74 -16.24 -10.30 -3.69
CA ALA A 74 -14.92 -10.51 -3.10
C ALA A 74 -13.93 -11.13 -4.10
N LEU A 75 -14.36 -12.16 -4.83
CA LEU A 75 -13.55 -12.78 -5.87
C LEU A 75 -13.23 -11.81 -7.01
N PHE A 76 -14.21 -11.02 -7.43
CA PHE A 76 -14.02 -10.02 -8.48
C PHE A 76 -13.00 -8.96 -8.06
N VAL A 77 -13.15 -8.36 -6.88
CA VAL A 77 -12.23 -7.32 -6.38
C VAL A 77 -10.83 -7.90 -6.15
N SER A 78 -10.72 -9.11 -5.58
CA SER A 78 -9.46 -9.85 -5.45
C SER A 78 -8.77 -10.02 -6.81
N GLN A 79 -9.52 -10.40 -7.85
CA GLN A 79 -8.98 -10.54 -9.20
C GLN A 79 -8.49 -9.22 -9.79
N GLN A 80 -9.20 -8.11 -9.57
CA GLN A 80 -8.80 -6.80 -10.09
C GLN A 80 -7.53 -6.28 -9.41
N LEU A 81 -7.38 -6.51 -8.12
CA LEU A 81 -6.26 -6.02 -7.31
C LEU A 81 -5.10 -7.02 -7.15
N GLU A 82 -5.30 -8.28 -7.55
CA GLU A 82 -4.35 -9.41 -7.41
C GLU A 82 -3.89 -9.68 -5.97
N VAL A 83 -4.83 -9.60 -5.01
CA VAL A 83 -4.57 -9.79 -3.57
C VAL A 83 -5.44 -10.88 -2.97
N SER A 84 -5.13 -11.30 -1.73
CA SER A 84 -5.88 -12.31 -0.97
C SER A 84 -7.40 -12.09 -0.98
N GLU A 85 -8.14 -13.15 -1.31
CA GLU A 85 -9.60 -13.18 -1.22
C GLU A 85 -10.09 -12.92 0.22
N ARG A 86 -9.41 -13.46 1.24
CA ARG A 86 -9.74 -13.21 2.66
C ARG A 86 -9.55 -11.75 3.05
N TYR A 87 -8.48 -11.13 2.56
CA TYR A 87 -8.21 -9.71 2.84
C TYR A 87 -9.33 -8.82 2.27
N ILE A 88 -9.72 -9.06 1.01
CA ILE A 88 -10.82 -8.35 0.36
C ILE A 88 -12.16 -8.62 1.06
N ALA A 89 -12.41 -9.86 1.50
CA ALA A 89 -13.60 -10.17 2.28
C ALA A 89 -13.65 -9.37 3.59
N GLY A 90 -12.50 -9.18 4.24
CA GLY A 90 -12.40 -8.31 5.42
C GLY A 90 -12.71 -6.84 5.13
N ILE A 91 -12.27 -6.32 3.98
CA ILE A 91 -12.61 -4.96 3.53
C ILE A 91 -14.11 -4.83 3.26
N LEU A 92 -14.67 -5.73 2.45
CA LEU A 92 -16.09 -5.73 2.13
C LEU A 92 -16.95 -5.85 3.38
N HIS A 93 -16.59 -6.74 4.31
CA HIS A 93 -17.29 -6.88 5.58
C HIS A 93 -17.27 -5.56 6.37
N ALA A 94 -16.09 -4.93 6.53
CA ALA A 94 -15.97 -3.65 7.24
C ALA A 94 -16.81 -2.53 6.61
N LEU A 95 -16.85 -2.46 5.27
CA LEU A 95 -17.68 -1.50 4.54
C LEU A 95 -19.17 -1.75 4.78
N THR A 96 -19.60 -3.01 4.69
CA THR A 96 -21.00 -3.36 4.89
C THR A 96 -21.49 -3.12 6.32
N VAL A 97 -20.64 -3.34 7.32
CA VAL A 97 -20.94 -3.02 8.73
C VAL A 97 -21.02 -1.51 8.93
N SER A 98 -20.12 -0.74 8.31
CA SER A 98 -20.07 0.73 8.44
C SER A 98 -21.16 1.43 7.63
N SER A 99 -21.65 0.81 6.56
CA SER A 99 -22.63 1.35 5.64
C SER A 99 -23.58 0.25 5.14
N PRO A 100 -24.61 -0.10 5.94
CA PRO A 100 -25.50 -1.24 5.64
C PRO A 100 -26.27 -1.12 4.31
N HIS A 101 -26.46 0.11 3.80
CA HIS A 101 -27.14 0.36 2.53
C HIS A 101 -26.35 -0.15 1.32
N LEU A 102 -25.04 -0.37 1.43
CA LEU A 102 -24.20 -0.86 0.33
C LEU A 102 -24.54 -2.30 -0.10
N HIS A 103 -25.18 -3.09 0.78
CA HIS A 103 -25.61 -4.45 0.45
C HIS A 103 -26.56 -4.53 -0.75
N THR A 104 -27.35 -3.48 -0.99
CA THR A 104 -28.30 -3.42 -2.11
C THR A 104 -27.71 -2.74 -3.35
N GLN A 105 -26.44 -2.31 -3.29
CA GLN A 105 -25.78 -1.53 -4.34
C GLN A 105 -24.43 -2.17 -4.74
N PRO A 106 -24.44 -3.25 -5.55
CA PRO A 106 -23.24 -4.01 -5.89
C PRO A 106 -22.12 -3.18 -6.53
N VAL A 107 -22.46 -2.17 -7.33
CA VAL A 107 -21.48 -1.24 -7.91
C VAL A 107 -20.72 -0.50 -6.82
N GLN A 108 -21.45 0.16 -5.90
CA GLN A 108 -20.84 0.95 -4.83
C GLN A 108 -20.06 0.07 -3.85
N CYS A 109 -20.51 -1.16 -3.61
CA CYS A 109 -19.80 -2.12 -2.78
C CYS A 109 -18.43 -2.50 -3.38
N VAL A 110 -18.39 -2.79 -4.68
CA VAL A 110 -17.16 -3.14 -5.41
C VAL A 110 -16.22 -1.95 -5.52
N GLU A 111 -16.71 -0.79 -5.95
CA GLU A 111 -15.90 0.43 -6.09
C GLU A 111 -15.38 0.90 -4.73
N GLY A 112 -16.24 0.93 -3.71
CA GLY A 112 -15.86 1.29 -2.34
C GLY A 112 -14.81 0.36 -1.74
N ALA A 113 -14.84 -0.94 -2.06
CA ALA A 113 -13.81 -1.88 -1.62
C ALA A 113 -12.43 -1.59 -2.23
N ILE A 114 -12.39 -1.18 -3.50
CA ILE A 114 -11.16 -0.76 -4.18
C ILE A 114 -10.64 0.54 -3.57
N ASP A 115 -11.52 1.52 -3.35
CA ASP A 115 -11.14 2.79 -2.73
C ASP A 115 -10.61 2.59 -1.31
N GLU A 116 -11.29 1.77 -0.50
CA GLU A 116 -10.88 1.45 0.87
C GLU A 116 -9.55 0.68 0.90
N TYR A 117 -9.32 -0.23 -0.05
CA TYR A 117 -8.03 -0.92 -0.21
C TYR A 117 -6.89 0.09 -0.38
N HIS A 118 -7.04 1.04 -1.30
CA HIS A 118 -6.03 2.06 -1.54
C HIS A 118 -5.92 3.04 -0.38
N LEU A 119 -7.04 3.43 0.23
CA LEU A 119 -7.04 4.35 1.36
C LEU A 119 -6.21 3.81 2.53
N ARG A 120 -6.35 2.52 2.85
CA ARG A 120 -5.53 1.86 3.88
C ARG A 120 -4.04 1.88 3.55
N ARG A 121 -3.69 1.61 2.29
CA ARG A 121 -2.29 1.68 1.81
C ARG A 121 -1.74 3.10 1.89
N ARG A 122 -2.49 4.10 1.44
CA ARG A 122 -2.10 5.51 1.56
C ARG A 122 -1.87 5.91 3.01
N HIS A 123 -2.76 5.51 3.91
CA HIS A 123 -2.61 5.81 5.34
C HIS A 123 -1.37 5.17 5.95
N LEU A 124 -1.05 3.93 5.56
CA LEU A 124 0.17 3.26 6.00
C LEU A 124 1.43 3.99 5.49
N ALA A 125 1.46 4.36 4.21
CA ALA A 125 2.58 5.11 3.63
C ALA A 125 2.76 6.49 4.28
N ASP A 126 1.67 7.24 4.47
CA ASP A 126 1.69 8.53 5.16
C ASP A 126 2.22 8.37 6.59
N SER A 127 1.77 7.34 7.33
CA SER A 127 2.24 7.06 8.70
C SER A 127 3.74 6.78 8.74
N LEU A 128 4.26 6.02 7.77
CA LEU A 128 5.69 5.76 7.65
C LEU A 128 6.49 7.04 7.35
N VAL A 129 5.98 7.90 6.46
CA VAL A 129 6.60 9.20 6.17
C VAL A 129 6.65 10.06 7.42
N TYR A 130 5.54 10.17 8.16
CA TYR A 130 5.49 10.94 9.41
C TYR A 130 6.47 10.43 10.45
N LEU A 131 6.56 9.10 10.63
CA LEU A 131 7.53 8.49 11.54
C LEU A 131 8.96 8.85 11.16
N LEU A 132 9.34 8.70 9.89
CA LEU A 132 10.70 9.00 9.43
C LEU A 132 11.04 10.50 9.51
N GLN A 133 10.06 11.38 9.26
CA GLN A 133 10.22 12.82 9.42
C GLN A 133 10.41 13.21 10.89
N ALA A 134 9.65 12.61 11.81
CA ALA A 134 9.83 12.82 13.23
C ALA A 134 11.20 12.35 13.71
N THR A 135 11.65 11.16 13.25
CA THR A 135 12.99 10.65 13.54
C THR A 135 14.07 11.61 13.03
N GLU A 136 13.92 12.15 11.82
CA GLU A 136 14.87 13.12 11.26
C GLU A 136 14.94 14.41 12.09
N ALA A 137 13.79 14.93 12.53
CA ALA A 137 13.74 16.12 13.38
C ALA A 137 14.47 15.90 14.72
N VAL A 138 14.38 14.69 15.31
CA VAL A 138 15.16 14.32 16.49
C VAL A 138 16.66 14.28 16.17
N SER A 139 17.07 13.63 15.07
CA SER A 139 18.48 13.54 14.67
C SER A 139 19.13 14.90 14.40
N ARG A 140 18.34 15.92 14.06
CA ARG A 140 18.80 17.30 13.84
C ARG A 140 18.76 18.19 15.09
N GLY A 141 18.19 17.70 16.20
CA GLY A 141 17.95 18.49 17.40
C GLY A 141 16.78 19.48 17.29
N GLU A 142 15.98 19.41 16.21
CA GLU A 142 14.82 20.30 16.01
C GLU A 142 13.65 19.96 16.95
N ALA A 143 13.60 18.72 17.45
CA ALA A 143 12.57 18.21 18.35
C ALA A 143 13.09 17.94 19.78
N GLU A 144 14.14 18.66 20.21
CA GLU A 144 14.72 18.50 21.55
C GLU A 144 13.67 18.78 22.63
N GLY A 145 13.50 17.84 23.57
CA GLY A 145 12.51 17.92 24.64
C GLY A 145 11.10 17.41 24.29
N ASN A 146 10.82 17.05 23.02
CA ASN A 146 9.55 16.41 22.66
C ASN A 146 9.64 14.89 22.82
N ILE A 147 9.08 14.38 23.92
CA ILE A 147 9.12 12.95 24.28
C ILE A 147 8.46 12.04 23.22
N ILE A 148 7.44 12.53 22.51
CA ILE A 148 6.72 11.73 21.52
C ILE A 148 7.58 11.52 20.28
N PHE A 149 8.27 12.57 19.83
CA PHE A 149 9.24 12.47 18.74
C PHE A 149 10.38 11.51 19.08
N GLN A 150 10.90 11.59 20.30
CA GLN A 150 11.96 10.68 20.76
C GLN A 150 11.49 9.22 20.76
N ARG A 151 10.31 8.93 21.29
CA ARG A 151 9.74 7.57 21.29
C ARG A 151 9.43 7.06 19.89
N ALA A 152 8.95 7.92 18.98
CA ALA A 152 8.75 7.57 17.58
C ALA A 152 10.09 7.23 16.90
N ALA A 153 11.15 7.99 17.20
CA ALA A 153 12.49 7.72 16.70
C ALA A 153 13.03 6.37 17.21
N GLU A 154 12.88 6.10 18.51
CA GLU A 154 13.22 4.81 19.11
C GLU A 154 12.49 3.65 18.43
N PHE A 155 11.17 3.78 18.23
CA PHE A 155 10.37 2.77 17.52
C PHE A 155 10.88 2.55 16.08
N VAL A 156 11.23 3.59 15.35
CA VAL A 156 11.82 3.43 14.00
C VAL A 156 13.11 2.63 14.08
N TYR A 157 14.07 3.01 14.93
CA TYR A 157 15.35 2.33 15.00
C TYR A 157 15.24 0.90 15.54
N PHE A 158 14.53 0.68 16.64
CA PHE A 158 14.52 -0.60 17.35
C PHE A 158 13.43 -1.56 16.88
N ASP A 159 12.27 -1.06 16.45
CA ASP A 159 11.15 -1.92 16.09
C ASP A 159 10.97 -2.10 14.58
N LEU A 160 11.31 -1.11 13.76
CA LEU A 160 11.13 -1.18 12.30
C LEU A 160 12.41 -1.54 11.53
N PHE A 161 13.58 -1.10 11.99
CA PHE A 161 14.84 -1.27 11.24
C PHE A 161 15.87 -2.20 11.89
N SER A 162 15.75 -2.51 13.19
CA SER A 162 16.63 -3.49 13.86
C SER A 162 16.24 -4.96 13.63
N THR A 163 15.09 -5.23 13.01
CA THR A 163 14.65 -6.59 12.69
C THR A 163 15.49 -7.20 11.56
N GLU A 164 15.81 -8.49 11.64
CA GLU A 164 16.47 -9.22 10.54
C GLU A 164 15.74 -8.99 9.21
N GLY A 165 16.48 -8.52 8.20
CA GLY A 165 15.95 -8.20 6.88
C GLY A 165 15.45 -6.77 6.68
N GLY A 166 15.31 -5.94 7.74
CA GLY A 166 15.06 -4.49 7.69
C GLY A 166 13.84 -4.01 6.88
N LEU A 167 13.31 -2.82 7.20
CA LEU A 167 12.22 -2.23 6.41
C LEU A 167 12.73 -1.60 5.09
N ALA A 168 14.00 -1.19 5.01
CA ALA A 168 14.60 -0.57 3.82
C ALA A 168 14.48 -1.42 2.52
N PRO A 169 14.94 -2.69 2.48
CA PRO A 169 14.84 -3.49 1.25
C PRO A 169 13.37 -3.79 0.87
N LYS A 170 12.47 -3.86 1.85
CA LYS A 170 11.02 -3.99 1.59
C LYS A 170 10.44 -2.75 0.91
N ILE A 171 10.80 -1.56 1.38
CA ILE A 171 10.40 -0.28 0.74
C ILE A 171 10.90 -0.24 -0.70
N ILE A 172 12.17 -0.59 -0.94
CA ILE A 172 12.76 -0.58 -2.29
C ILE A 172 12.03 -1.55 -3.21
N LYS A 173 11.80 -2.79 -2.75
CA LYS A 173 11.06 -3.81 -3.51
C LYS A 173 9.64 -3.35 -3.82
N GLU A 174 8.94 -2.77 -2.86
CA GLU A 174 7.56 -2.33 -3.07
C GLU A 174 7.47 -1.12 -4.00
N LEU A 175 8.47 -0.22 -3.98
CA LEU A 175 8.56 0.88 -4.92
C LEU A 175 8.73 0.40 -6.38
N GLN A 176 9.48 -0.69 -6.57
CA GLN A 176 9.61 -1.36 -7.87
C GLN A 176 8.29 -2.00 -8.31
N ASN A 177 7.63 -2.74 -7.41
CA ASN A 177 6.32 -3.36 -7.67
C ASN A 177 5.27 -2.33 -8.06
N LEU A 178 5.19 -1.21 -7.34
CA LEU A 178 4.27 -0.11 -7.64
C LEU A 178 4.48 0.45 -9.05
N GLY A 179 5.72 0.45 -9.55
CA GLY A 179 5.99 0.84 -10.94
C GLY A 179 5.32 -0.07 -11.97
N VAL A 180 5.36 -1.38 -11.73
CA VAL A 180 4.69 -2.39 -12.57
C VAL A 180 3.17 -2.24 -12.47
N LEU A 181 2.64 -2.07 -11.25
CA LEU A 181 1.21 -1.91 -11.01
C LEU A 181 0.65 -0.63 -11.66
N VAL A 182 1.35 0.50 -11.57
CA VAL A 182 0.96 1.75 -12.25
C VAL A 182 0.88 1.53 -13.77
N ALA A 183 1.87 0.89 -14.38
CA ALA A 183 1.87 0.63 -15.81
C ALA A 183 0.68 -0.26 -16.23
N LYS A 184 0.37 -1.28 -15.43
CA LYS A 184 -0.79 -2.17 -15.65
C LYS A 184 -2.11 -1.42 -15.50
N ALA A 185 -2.26 -0.58 -14.48
CA ALA A 185 -3.44 0.23 -14.23
C ALA A 185 -3.70 1.21 -15.40
N GLU A 186 -2.66 1.89 -15.89
CA GLU A 186 -2.77 2.78 -17.06
C GLU A 186 -3.13 2.03 -18.34
N ALA A 187 -2.63 0.80 -18.53
CA ALA A 187 -3.02 -0.04 -19.66
C ALA A 187 -4.50 -0.48 -19.55
N ALA A 188 -4.96 -0.87 -18.36
CA ALA A 188 -6.34 -1.26 -18.11
C ALA A 188 -7.32 -0.09 -18.33
N LYS A 189 -6.96 1.10 -17.84
CA LYS A 189 -7.71 2.35 -18.02
C LYS A 189 -7.98 2.66 -19.50
N LYS A 190 -7.00 2.47 -20.39
CA LYS A 190 -7.17 2.73 -21.84
C LYS A 190 -8.21 1.83 -22.51
N ASN A 191 -8.44 0.65 -21.95
CA ASN A 191 -9.39 -0.33 -22.46
C ASN A 191 -10.71 -0.35 -21.67
N ALA A 192 -10.86 0.55 -20.70
CA ALA A 192 -11.98 0.56 -19.78
C ALA A 192 -13.27 1.07 -20.42
N ARG A 193 -14.40 0.53 -19.96
CA ARG A 193 -15.74 1.02 -20.33
C ARG A 193 -16.14 2.18 -19.43
N THR A 194 -17.15 2.95 -19.81
CA THR A 194 -17.59 4.13 -19.05
C THR A 194 -18.06 3.80 -17.63
N GLY A 195 -18.76 2.69 -17.44
CA GLY A 195 -19.34 2.30 -16.15
C GLY A 195 -18.92 0.91 -15.68
N THR A 196 -18.95 0.72 -14.37
CA THR A 196 -18.72 -0.56 -13.72
C THR A 196 -19.91 -1.51 -13.91
N ILE A 197 -19.61 -2.74 -14.29
CA ILE A 197 -20.56 -3.85 -14.40
C ILE A 197 -20.25 -4.82 -13.26
N PRO A 198 -21.08 -4.88 -12.20
CA PRO A 198 -20.80 -5.69 -11.03
C PRO A 198 -21.03 -7.19 -11.31
N PRO A 199 -20.43 -8.10 -10.51
CA PRO A 199 -20.58 -9.53 -10.70
C PRO A 199 -21.92 -10.05 -10.14
N THR A 200 -23.00 -9.98 -10.93
CA THR A 200 -24.38 -10.31 -10.51
C THR A 200 -24.82 -11.76 -10.79
N GLY A 201 -23.93 -12.60 -11.31
CA GLY A 201 -24.25 -14.00 -11.64
C GLY A 201 -25.22 -14.21 -12.81
N GLN A 202 -25.61 -13.13 -13.50
CA GLN A 202 -26.42 -13.21 -14.72
C GLN A 202 -25.58 -13.74 -15.89
N THR A 203 -26.12 -14.75 -16.59
CA THR A 203 -25.48 -15.36 -17.75
C THR A 203 -25.31 -14.36 -18.90
N GLY A 204 -24.11 -14.29 -19.48
CA GLY A 204 -23.80 -13.42 -20.62
C GLY A 204 -23.29 -12.01 -20.25
N VAL A 205 -23.30 -11.63 -18.98
CA VAL A 205 -22.73 -10.36 -18.50
C VAL A 205 -21.32 -10.61 -17.96
N VAL A 206 -20.30 -10.05 -18.62
CA VAL A 206 -18.92 -10.11 -18.14
C VAL A 206 -18.68 -8.95 -17.16
N PRO A 207 -18.34 -9.22 -15.89
CA PRO A 207 -18.05 -8.17 -14.91
C PRO A 207 -16.82 -7.36 -15.32
N ALA A 208 -16.87 -6.05 -15.13
CA ALA A 208 -15.79 -5.14 -15.51
C ALA A 208 -15.83 -3.86 -14.67
N LEU A 209 -14.67 -3.28 -14.38
CA LEU A 209 -14.58 -1.96 -13.74
C LEU A 209 -14.76 -0.84 -14.77
N GLY A 210 -15.35 0.26 -14.32
CA GLY A 210 -15.48 1.49 -15.09
C GLY A 210 -14.18 2.28 -15.19
N ALA A 211 -14.11 3.18 -16.18
CA ALA A 211 -12.95 4.01 -16.45
C ALA A 211 -12.60 4.95 -15.29
N THR A 212 -13.60 5.45 -14.56
CA THR A 212 -13.40 6.29 -13.35
C THR A 212 -12.71 5.52 -12.24
N VAL A 213 -13.07 4.25 -12.04
CA VAL A 213 -12.44 3.37 -11.04
C VAL A 213 -10.99 3.09 -11.41
N PHE A 214 -10.72 2.77 -12.68
CA PHE A 214 -9.33 2.58 -13.14
C PHE A 214 -8.50 3.87 -13.05
N GLN A 215 -9.12 5.04 -13.28
CA GLN A 215 -8.46 6.33 -13.06
C GLN A 215 -8.08 6.50 -11.58
N GLY A 216 -9.03 6.32 -10.66
CA GLY A 216 -8.78 6.41 -9.22
C GLY A 216 -7.76 5.38 -8.73
N HIS A 217 -7.79 4.17 -9.27
CA HIS A 217 -6.79 3.12 -9.02
C HIS A 217 -5.38 3.56 -9.44
N SER A 218 -5.21 4.07 -10.66
CA SER A 218 -3.92 4.56 -11.15
C SER A 218 -3.40 5.74 -10.30
N GLU A 219 -4.26 6.72 -10.01
CA GLU A 219 -3.89 7.87 -9.17
C GLU A 219 -3.48 7.45 -7.76
N SER A 220 -4.16 6.45 -7.19
CA SER A 220 -3.81 5.86 -5.90
C SER A 220 -2.43 5.24 -5.91
N LEU A 221 -2.14 4.39 -6.89
CA LEU A 221 -0.83 3.74 -7.01
C LEU A 221 0.29 4.75 -7.25
N GLN A 222 0.04 5.81 -8.03
CA GLN A 222 0.99 6.90 -8.22
C GLN A 222 1.23 7.67 -6.92
N TYR A 223 0.19 7.94 -6.14
CA TYR A 223 0.32 8.56 -4.82
C TYR A 223 1.15 7.69 -3.88
N GLU A 224 0.83 6.40 -3.76
CA GLU A 224 1.57 5.44 -2.93
C GLU A 224 3.04 5.39 -3.33
N ARG A 225 3.33 5.34 -4.64
CA ARG A 225 4.70 5.37 -5.18
C ARG A 225 5.44 6.64 -4.82
N ARG A 226 4.78 7.81 -4.86
CA ARG A 226 5.39 9.08 -4.46
C ARG A 226 5.71 9.10 -2.96
N GLN A 227 4.80 8.62 -2.12
CA GLN A 227 5.02 8.59 -0.67
C GLN A 227 6.15 7.64 -0.29
N LEU A 228 6.19 6.42 -0.84
CA LEU A 228 7.33 5.52 -0.63
C LEU A 228 8.62 6.04 -1.26
N GLY A 229 8.55 6.75 -2.39
CA GLY A 229 9.72 7.41 -2.95
C GLY A 229 10.29 8.50 -2.04
N ALA A 230 9.42 9.23 -1.33
CA ALA A 230 9.82 10.26 -0.38
C ALA A 230 10.49 9.71 0.88
N THR A 231 10.32 8.42 1.21
CA THR A 231 11.02 7.81 2.34
C THR A 231 12.49 7.54 2.04
N LEU A 232 12.88 7.25 0.80
CA LEU A 232 14.28 6.96 0.43
C LEU A 232 15.29 8.04 0.87
N PRO A 233 15.10 9.34 0.60
CA PRO A 233 16.02 10.37 1.10
C PRO A 233 15.99 10.50 2.63
N LEU A 234 14.86 10.22 3.29
CA LEU A 234 14.79 10.20 4.74
C LEU A 234 15.65 9.06 5.30
N LEU A 235 15.53 7.85 4.75
CA LEU A 235 16.34 6.70 5.14
C LEU A 235 17.83 6.97 4.94
N ALA A 236 18.21 7.58 3.81
CA ALA A 236 19.60 7.94 3.54
C ALA A 236 20.16 8.92 4.59
N ARG A 237 19.40 9.97 4.93
CA ARG A 237 19.82 10.98 5.93
C ARG A 237 19.89 10.42 7.35
N LEU A 238 19.04 9.44 7.66
CA LEU A 238 19.03 8.74 8.95
C LEU A 238 20.09 7.62 9.06
N GLY A 239 20.84 7.35 7.99
CA GLY A 239 21.82 6.25 7.96
C GLY A 239 21.18 4.86 8.00
N LEU A 240 19.93 4.73 7.57
CA LEU A 240 19.15 3.48 7.62
C LEU A 240 19.29 2.62 6.35
N LEU A 241 20.12 3.04 5.39
CA LEU A 241 20.41 2.28 4.18
C LEU A 241 21.76 1.57 4.32
N SER A 242 21.78 0.26 4.05
CA SER A 242 23.03 -0.48 3.91
C SER A 242 23.69 -0.23 2.56
N SER A 243 24.96 -0.63 2.41
CA SER A 243 25.64 -0.57 1.09
C SER A 243 24.90 -1.36 0.01
N ALA A 244 24.30 -2.50 0.37
CA ALA A 244 23.53 -3.31 -0.56
C ALA A 244 22.23 -2.61 -0.99
N ASP A 245 21.57 -1.89 -0.08
CA ASP A 245 20.37 -1.10 -0.41
C ASP A 245 20.70 0.03 -1.38
N VAL A 246 21.83 0.72 -1.17
CA VAL A 246 22.30 1.78 -2.07
C VAL A 246 22.59 1.23 -3.47
N GLU A 247 23.29 0.10 -3.56
CA GLU A 247 23.55 -0.57 -4.83
C GLU A 247 22.24 -0.94 -5.55
N ALA A 248 21.28 -1.53 -4.84
CA ALA A 248 19.98 -1.89 -5.39
C ALA A 248 19.19 -0.66 -5.90
N ILE A 249 19.22 0.45 -5.16
CA ILE A 249 18.60 1.72 -5.60
C ILE A 249 19.28 2.24 -6.87
N VAL A 250 20.61 2.29 -6.91
CA VAL A 250 21.36 2.78 -8.07
C VAL A 250 21.08 1.91 -9.29
N GLN A 251 21.13 0.58 -9.16
CA GLN A 251 20.84 -0.35 -10.24
C GLN A 251 19.40 -0.19 -10.76
N TRP A 252 18.44 -0.02 -9.86
CA TRP A 252 17.05 0.21 -10.23
C TRP A 252 16.88 1.53 -10.99
N LEU A 253 17.43 2.63 -10.47
CA LEU A 253 17.38 3.94 -11.13
C LEU A 253 18.04 3.91 -12.51
N TRP A 254 19.17 3.22 -12.63
CA TRP A 254 19.84 3.00 -13.91
C TRP A 254 18.94 2.27 -14.92
N THR A 255 18.27 1.22 -14.48
CA THR A 255 17.33 0.45 -15.31
C THR A 255 16.14 1.31 -15.74
N GLN A 256 15.58 2.11 -14.83
CA GLN A 256 14.48 3.02 -15.15
C GLN A 256 14.91 4.12 -16.12
N TRP A 257 16.13 4.66 -15.95
CA TRP A 257 16.69 5.64 -16.86
C TRP A 257 16.83 5.05 -18.26
N THR A 258 17.55 3.94 -18.42
CA THR A 258 17.74 3.28 -19.73
C THR A 258 16.44 2.88 -20.43
N GLN A 259 15.41 2.44 -19.70
CA GLN A 259 14.09 2.14 -20.27
C GLN A 259 13.35 3.38 -20.78
N ASN A 260 13.49 4.52 -20.10
CA ASN A 260 12.86 5.78 -20.47
C ASN A 260 13.70 6.58 -21.50
N THR A 261 15.01 6.43 -21.49
CA THR A 261 15.97 7.05 -22.39
C THR A 261 16.57 6.00 -23.31
N ASN A 262 15.79 5.49 -24.26
CA ASN A 262 16.31 4.61 -25.29
C ASN A 262 17.42 5.35 -26.10
N PRO A 263 18.71 4.99 -26.00
CA PRO A 263 19.81 5.73 -26.64
C PRO A 263 19.75 5.66 -28.16
N ILE A 264 19.07 4.67 -28.72
CA ILE A 264 18.85 4.52 -30.17
C ILE A 264 18.01 5.68 -30.74
N ARG A 265 17.27 6.43 -29.91
CA ARG A 265 16.61 7.68 -30.32
C ARG A 265 17.45 8.94 -30.18
N ASN A 266 18.49 8.95 -29.33
CA ASN A 266 19.17 10.20 -28.92
C ASN A 266 20.70 10.21 -29.05
N GLY A 267 21.33 9.19 -29.66
CA GLY A 267 22.73 9.28 -30.12
C GLY A 267 23.79 9.55 -29.04
N LEU A 268 23.52 9.17 -27.80
CA LEU A 268 24.47 9.32 -26.69
C LEU A 268 25.01 7.93 -26.31
N ASP A 269 26.27 7.68 -26.66
CA ASP A 269 27.01 6.51 -26.21
C ASP A 269 27.29 6.62 -24.70
N TRP A 270 26.87 5.60 -23.95
CA TRP A 270 27.20 5.38 -22.55
C TRP A 270 27.66 3.92 -22.38
N PRO A 271 28.70 3.62 -21.58
CA PRO A 271 29.38 4.49 -20.60
C PRO A 271 30.33 5.53 -21.19
N PRO A 272 30.54 6.67 -20.51
CA PRO A 272 31.54 7.63 -20.92
C PRO A 272 32.90 6.99 -20.70
N LYS A 273 33.82 7.32 -21.60
CA LYS A 273 35.19 6.82 -21.59
C LYS A 273 35.98 7.11 -20.30
N TRP A 274 35.46 7.94 -19.39
CA TRP A 274 36.06 8.24 -18.09
C TRP A 274 35.64 7.28 -16.96
N TRP A 275 34.71 6.35 -17.17
CA TRP A 275 34.27 5.43 -16.11
C TRP A 275 35.20 4.22 -15.90
N HIS A 276 36.22 4.05 -16.74
CA HIS A 276 37.28 3.05 -16.60
C HIS A 276 38.65 3.67 -16.25
N GLY A 277 38.64 4.74 -15.45
CA GLY A 277 39.84 5.36 -14.87
C GLY A 277 39.99 5.02 -13.40
#